data_AF-A0A921MU29-F1
#
_entry.id   AF-A0A921MU29-F1
#
_cell.length_a   1.000
_cell.length_b   1.000
_cell.length_c   1.000
_cell.angle_alpha   90.00
_cell.angle_beta   90.00
_cell.angle_gamma   90.00
#
_symmetry.space_group_name_H-M   'P 1'
#
loop_
_entity.id
_entity.type
_entity.pdbx_description
1 polymer ?
#
loop_
_entity_poly.entity_id
_entity_poly.type
_entity_poly.pdbx_seq_one_letter_code
_entity_poly.pdbx_strand_id
1 'polypeptide(L)'
;MVIWKGWGILAVVYIALCAGLLGGAAGGALVGEQAVPVTVGMGFVLGGALTTLHGWHLNIARPRAKAADWEAVERPRLVAAAARGALVVDNVQPRDRAEADAMIEEVISRGRKVIGRHGPHSVFWIPMEVIGLLAVVGGLLLAVYGGVMLVTD
;
A
#
# COMPACT_ATOMS: atom_id res chain seq x y z
N MET A 1 9.60 -7.98 -19.02
CA MET A 1 9.40 -7.95 -17.54
C MET A 1 8.82 -6.59 -17.18
N VAL A 2 7.74 -6.54 -16.41
CA VAL A 2 7.18 -5.26 -15.93
C VAL A 2 7.79 -4.99 -14.55
N ILE A 3 8.64 -3.96 -14.45
CA ILE A 3 9.40 -3.64 -13.23
C ILE A 3 8.50 -3.06 -12.14
N TRP A 4 7.44 -2.32 -12.50
CA TRP A 4 6.49 -1.72 -11.55
C TRP A 4 5.03 -1.93 -11.97
N LYS A 5 4.14 -2.08 -10.99
CA LYS A 5 2.68 -2.18 -11.20
C LYS A 5 1.96 -0.97 -10.61
N GLY A 6 1.01 -0.42 -11.38
CA GLY A 6 0.25 0.78 -11.02
C GLY A 6 1.17 1.92 -10.56
N TRP A 7 0.92 2.46 -9.38
CA TRP A 7 1.69 3.56 -8.78
C TRP A 7 2.98 3.12 -8.07
N GLY A 8 3.44 1.88 -8.23
CA GLY A 8 4.63 1.34 -7.57
C GLY A 8 5.88 2.24 -7.71
N ILE A 9 6.04 2.89 -8.86
CA ILE A 9 7.16 3.81 -9.15
C ILE A 9 7.29 4.95 -8.13
N LEU A 10 6.20 5.34 -7.46
CA LEU A 10 6.23 6.41 -6.44
C LEU A 10 7.17 6.08 -5.28
N ALA A 11 7.39 4.81 -4.96
CA ALA A 11 8.38 4.42 -3.95
C ALA A 11 9.79 4.91 -4.32
N VAL A 12 10.19 4.73 -5.58
CA VAL A 12 11.49 5.19 -6.08
C VAL A 12 11.54 6.71 -6.07
N VAL A 13 10.47 7.36 -6.53
CA VAL A 13 10.39 8.82 -6.60
C VAL A 13 10.52 9.46 -5.22
N TYR A 14 9.76 9.02 -4.22
CA TYR A 14 9.81 9.61 -2.88
C TYR A 14 11.17 9.39 -2.21
N ILE A 15 11.71 8.17 -2.29
CA ILE A 15 13.00 7.86 -1.67
C ILE A 15 14.12 8.65 -2.34
N ALA A 16 14.22 8.61 -3.66
CA ALA A 16 15.27 9.31 -4.40
C ALA A 16 15.18 10.82 -4.23
N LEU A 17 13.97 11.40 -4.25
CA LEU A 17 13.76 12.82 -4.06
C LEU A 17 14.16 13.27 -2.65
N CYS A 18 13.69 12.59 -1.61
CA CYS A 18 14.01 12.97 -0.23
C CYS A 18 15.50 12.75 0.10
N ALA A 19 16.09 11.62 -0.33
CA ALA A 19 17.52 11.36 -0.16
C ALA A 19 18.38 12.35 -0.95
N GLY A 20 18.00 12.69 -2.18
CA GLY A 20 18.73 13.67 -3.01
C GLY A 20 18.63 15.10 -2.47
N LEU A 21 17.45 15.53 -2.00
CA LEU A 21 17.25 16.86 -1.43
C LEU A 21 18.00 17.03 -0.11
N LEU A 22 17.87 16.06 0.80
CA LEU A 22 18.53 16.15 2.12
C LEU A 22 20.01 15.82 2.05
N GLY A 23 20.43 14.85 1.24
CA GLY A 23 21.82 14.46 1.08
C GLY A 23 22.65 15.42 0.23
N GLY A 24 22.07 15.91 -0.88
CA GLY A 24 22.73 16.81 -1.81
C GLY A 24 22.52 18.28 -1.42
N ALA A 25 21.37 18.82 -1.81
CA ALA A 25 21.12 20.27 -1.79
C ALA A 25 21.14 20.87 -0.38
N ALA A 26 20.60 20.18 0.62
CA ALA A 26 20.57 20.66 2.00
C ALA A 26 21.82 20.24 2.80
N GLY A 27 22.25 18.99 2.70
CA GLY A 27 23.36 18.44 3.50
C GLY A 27 24.68 19.16 3.24
N GLY A 28 25.13 19.17 1.98
CA GLY A 28 26.40 19.79 1.62
C GLY A 28 26.38 21.32 1.77
N ALA A 29 25.28 21.97 1.37
CA ALA A 29 25.23 23.44 1.35
C ALA A 29 24.90 24.10 2.70
N LEU A 30 24.15 23.42 3.59
CA LEU A 30 23.65 24.02 4.84
C LEU A 30 24.28 23.44 6.11
N VAL A 31 24.75 22.18 6.06
CA VAL A 31 25.20 21.45 7.26
C VAL A 31 26.69 21.09 7.19
N GLY A 32 27.28 21.10 5.99
CA GLY A 32 28.67 20.78 5.74
C GLY A 32 28.88 19.33 5.29
N GLU A 33 29.93 19.10 4.51
CA GLU A 33 30.17 17.82 3.82
C GLU A 33 30.26 16.62 4.77
N GLN A 34 30.84 16.82 5.95
CA GLN A 34 30.96 15.81 7.01
C GLN A 34 29.61 15.28 7.50
N ALA A 35 28.53 16.07 7.42
CA ALA A 35 27.20 15.68 7.84
C ALA A 35 26.36 14.99 6.75
N VAL A 36 26.87 14.91 5.51
CA VAL A 36 26.15 14.34 4.35
C VAL A 36 25.63 12.92 4.62
N PRO A 37 26.38 11.97 5.22
CA PRO A 37 25.85 10.64 5.50
C PRO A 37 24.62 10.67 6.41
N VAL A 38 24.61 11.56 7.41
CA VAL A 38 23.46 11.75 8.31
C VAL A 38 22.26 12.30 7.55
N THR A 39 22.46 13.35 6.76
CA THR A 39 21.34 13.99 6.04
C THR A 39 20.79 13.11 4.91
N VAL A 40 21.63 12.33 4.22
CA VAL A 40 21.19 11.28 3.29
C VAL A 40 20.33 10.26 4.03
N GLY A 41 20.80 9.75 5.18
CA GLY A 41 20.05 8.80 6.01
C GLY A 41 18.67 9.34 6.41
N MET A 42 18.60 10.60 6.83
CA MET A 42 17.32 11.27 7.12
C MET A 42 16.41 11.39 5.89
N GLY A 43 16.98 11.58 4.70
CA GLY A 43 16.23 11.57 3.45
C GLY A 43 15.62 10.21 3.11
N PHE A 44 16.35 9.12 3.36
CA PHE A 44 15.79 7.77 3.26
C PHE A 44 14.67 7.53 4.28
N VAL A 45 14.81 8.02 5.51
CA VAL A 45 13.76 7.90 6.54
C VAL A 45 12.49 8.63 6.09
N LEU A 46 12.61 9.89 5.66
CA LEU A 46 11.46 10.68 5.21
C LEU A 46 10.79 10.08 3.97
N GLY A 47 11.58 9.78 2.94
CA GLY A 47 11.07 9.19 1.69
C GLY A 47 10.48 7.80 1.92
N GLY A 48 11.08 7.00 2.80
CA GLY A 48 10.58 5.70 3.24
C GLY A 48 9.24 5.83 3.96
N ALA A 49 9.11 6.74 4.93
CA ALA A 49 7.87 6.96 5.66
C ALA A 49 6.72 7.40 4.74
N LEU A 50 6.96 8.35 3.82
CA LEU A 50 5.98 8.77 2.81
C LEU A 50 5.55 7.60 1.92
N THR A 51 6.52 6.79 1.50
CA THR A 51 6.26 5.58 0.71
C THR A 51 5.43 4.55 1.48
N THR A 52 5.71 4.34 2.76
CA THR A 52 4.96 3.41 3.62
C THR A 52 3.52 3.85 3.79
N LEU A 53 3.29 5.12 4.14
CA LEU A 53 1.95 5.64 4.36
C LEU A 53 1.12 5.64 3.07
N HIS A 54 1.71 6.10 1.97
CA HIS A 54 1.00 6.14 0.69
C HIS A 54 0.78 4.73 0.13
N GLY A 55 1.76 3.83 0.27
CA GLY A 55 1.63 2.41 -0.06
C GLY A 55 0.51 1.75 0.73
N TRP A 56 0.46 1.96 2.05
CA TRP A 56 -0.62 1.46 2.90
C TRP A 56 -2.00 1.98 2.46
N HIS A 57 -2.10 3.28 2.14
CA HIS A 57 -3.34 3.83 1.64
C HIS A 57 -3.80 3.16 0.34
N LEU A 58 -2.90 3.02 -0.64
CA LEU A 58 -3.23 2.51 -1.97
C LEU A 58 -3.41 0.98 -2.01
N ASN A 59 -2.64 0.23 -1.25
CA ASN A 59 -2.62 -1.24 -1.28
C ASN A 59 -3.52 -1.89 -0.22
N ILE A 60 -3.86 -1.17 0.86
CA ILE A 60 -4.61 -1.73 2.00
C ILE A 60 -5.91 -0.96 2.23
N ALA A 61 -5.81 0.33 2.60
CA ALA A 61 -6.97 1.08 3.08
C ALA A 61 -8.03 1.29 1.98
N ARG A 62 -7.59 1.77 0.80
CA ARG A 62 -8.49 2.06 -0.32
C ARG A 62 -9.16 0.80 -0.90
N PRO A 63 -8.46 -0.33 -1.15
CA PRO A 63 -9.12 -1.56 -1.58
C PRO A 63 -10.14 -2.07 -0.56
N ARG A 64 -9.83 -2.01 0.75
CA ARG A 64 -10.76 -2.40 1.81
C ARG A 64 -12.01 -1.52 1.83
N ALA A 65 -11.85 -0.20 1.75
CA ALA A 65 -12.97 0.73 1.67
C ALA A 65 -13.83 0.43 0.43
N LYS A 66 -13.21 0.26 -0.74
CA LYS A 66 -13.92 -0.08 -1.98
C LYS A 66 -14.69 -1.40 -1.88
N ALA A 67 -14.14 -2.40 -1.19
CA ALA A 67 -14.83 -3.67 -0.97
C ALA A 67 -16.06 -3.51 -0.04
N ALA A 68 -15.94 -2.68 1.00
CA ALA A 68 -17.05 -2.36 1.90
C ALA A 68 -18.16 -1.56 1.18
N ASP A 69 -17.78 -0.55 0.40
CA ASP A 69 -18.72 0.26 -0.40
C ASP A 69 -19.47 -0.61 -1.41
N TRP A 70 -18.76 -1.54 -2.06
CA TRP A 70 -19.38 -2.51 -2.98
C TRP A 70 -20.37 -3.42 -2.27
N GLU A 71 -20.00 -3.98 -1.10
CA GLU A 71 -20.90 -4.85 -0.32
C GLU A 71 -22.16 -4.09 0.12
N ALA A 72 -22.02 -2.83 0.56
CA ALA A 72 -23.12 -1.99 1.00
C ALA A 72 -24.19 -1.79 -0.09
N VAL A 73 -23.79 -1.83 -1.37
CA VAL A 73 -24.69 -1.75 -2.52
C VAL A 73 -25.18 -3.12 -2.97
N GLU A 74 -24.30 -4.12 -3.03
CA GLU A 74 -24.60 -5.41 -3.64
C GLU A 74 -25.46 -6.30 -2.73
N ARG A 75 -25.21 -6.30 -1.41
CA ARG A 75 -25.96 -7.16 -0.48
C ARG A 75 -27.46 -6.84 -0.48
N PRO A 76 -27.92 -5.58 -0.36
CA PRO A 76 -29.34 -5.26 -0.46
C PRO A 76 -29.96 -5.67 -1.82
N ARG A 77 -29.20 -5.52 -2.91
CA ARG A 77 -29.64 -5.91 -4.26
C ARG A 77 -29.94 -7.41 -4.34
N LEU A 78 -29.03 -8.24 -3.82
CA LEU A 78 -29.18 -9.69 -3.81
C LEU A 78 -30.31 -10.16 -2.87
N VAL A 79 -30.42 -9.56 -1.69
CA VAL A 79 -31.53 -9.83 -0.75
C VAL A 79 -32.88 -9.49 -1.38
N ALA A 80 -32.99 -8.35 -2.06
CA ALA A 80 -34.21 -7.96 -2.76
C ALA A 80 -34.53 -8.90 -3.94
N ALA A 81 -33.52 -9.43 -4.64
CA ALA A 81 -33.71 -10.44 -5.68
C ALA A 81 -34.21 -11.77 -5.09
N ALA A 82 -33.64 -12.21 -3.96
CA ALA A 82 -34.07 -13.42 -3.26
C ALA A 82 -35.53 -13.32 -2.79
N ALA A 83 -35.91 -12.18 -2.21
CA ALA A 83 -37.28 -11.94 -1.75
C ALA A 83 -38.33 -12.02 -2.88
N ARG A 84 -37.95 -11.74 -4.13
CA ARG A 84 -38.82 -11.85 -5.31
C ARG A 84 -38.71 -13.18 -6.05
N GLY A 85 -37.94 -14.15 -5.54
CA GLY A 85 -37.68 -15.41 -6.23
C GLY A 85 -36.87 -15.27 -7.53
N ALA A 86 -36.14 -14.16 -7.68
CA ALA A 86 -35.36 -13.83 -8.88
C ALA A 86 -33.84 -13.98 -8.67
N LEU A 87 -33.40 -14.47 -7.50
CA LEU A 87 -31.98 -14.70 -7.23
C LEU A 87 -31.50 -15.87 -8.08
N VAL A 88 -30.48 -15.61 -8.91
CA VAL A 88 -29.74 -16.62 -9.65
C VAL A 88 -28.25 -16.33 -9.44
N VAL A 89 -27.51 -17.32 -8.96
CA VAL A 89 -26.04 -17.24 -8.82
C VAL A 89 -25.44 -18.41 -9.58
N ASP A 90 -24.49 -18.13 -10.46
CA ASP A 90 -23.79 -19.16 -11.27
C ASP A 90 -24.77 -20.13 -11.97
N ASN A 91 -25.88 -19.60 -12.51
CA ASN A 91 -26.99 -20.32 -13.17
C ASN A 91 -27.81 -21.27 -12.27
N VAL A 92 -27.70 -21.16 -10.95
CA VAL A 92 -28.47 -21.93 -9.97
C VAL A 92 -29.47 -21.02 -9.26
N GLN A 93 -30.71 -21.49 -9.07
CA GLN A 93 -31.73 -20.85 -8.24
C GLN A 93 -31.78 -21.54 -6.87
N PRO A 94 -31.97 -20.78 -5.77
CA PRO A 94 -32.11 -21.35 -4.43
C PRO A 94 -33.44 -22.12 -4.30
N ARG A 95 -33.42 -23.25 -3.58
CA ARG A 95 -34.61 -24.07 -3.28
C ARG A 95 -35.39 -23.52 -2.09
N ASP A 96 -34.69 -22.92 -1.15
CA ASP A 96 -35.26 -22.36 0.07
C ASP A 96 -34.53 -21.08 0.50
N ARG A 97 -35.02 -20.44 1.57
CA ARG A 97 -34.44 -19.20 2.09
C ARG A 97 -33.04 -19.39 2.65
N ALA A 98 -32.75 -20.52 3.27
CA ALA A 98 -31.44 -20.76 3.87
C ALA A 98 -30.36 -20.92 2.79
N GLU A 99 -30.69 -21.61 1.70
CA GLU A 99 -29.84 -21.73 0.52
C GLU A 99 -29.63 -20.36 -0.16
N ALA A 100 -30.68 -19.53 -0.26
CA ALA A 100 -30.55 -18.17 -0.76
C ALA A 100 -29.58 -17.33 0.08
N ASP A 101 -29.68 -17.37 1.41
CA ASP A 101 -28.78 -16.63 2.31
C ASP A 101 -27.32 -17.10 2.18
N ALA A 102 -27.11 -18.42 2.06
CA ALA A 102 -25.78 -19.00 1.84
C ALA A 102 -25.17 -18.55 0.50
N MET A 103 -25.97 -18.55 -0.57
CA MET A 103 -25.54 -18.08 -1.90
C MET A 103 -25.17 -16.59 -1.88
N ILE A 104 -25.95 -15.76 -1.18
CA ILE A 104 -25.65 -14.34 -1.02
C ILE A 104 -24.32 -14.15 -0.30
N GLU A 105 -24.11 -14.83 0.83
CA GLU A 105 -22.86 -14.68 1.58
C GLU A 105 -21.65 -15.16 0.79
N GLU A 106 -21.80 -16.21 -0.03
CA GLU A 106 -20.73 -16.65 -0.94
C GLU A 106 -20.37 -15.56 -1.95
N VAL A 107 -21.36 -14.98 -2.64
CA VAL A 107 -21.15 -13.90 -3.61
C VAL A 107 -20.46 -12.70 -2.95
N ILE A 108 -20.94 -12.28 -1.78
CA ILE A 108 -20.36 -11.17 -1.03
C ILE A 108 -18.93 -11.47 -0.57
N SER A 109 -18.70 -12.65 -0.01
CA SER A 109 -17.37 -13.08 0.43
C SER A 109 -16.37 -13.14 -0.73
N ARG A 110 -16.78 -13.70 -1.87
CA ARG A 110 -15.98 -13.78 -3.10
C ARG A 110 -15.67 -12.39 -3.64
N GLY A 111 -16.68 -11.53 -3.76
CA GLY A 111 -16.52 -10.16 -4.25
C GLY A 111 -15.64 -9.30 -3.36
N ARG A 112 -15.80 -9.38 -2.03
CA ARG A 112 -14.91 -8.70 -1.05
C ARG A 112 -13.44 -9.09 -1.26
N LYS A 113 -13.15 -10.38 -1.46
CA LYS A 113 -11.77 -10.87 -1.67
C LYS A 113 -11.16 -10.34 -2.97
N VAL A 114 -11.94 -10.29 -4.05
CA VAL A 114 -11.47 -9.82 -5.35
C VAL A 114 -11.28 -8.29 -5.35
N ILE A 115 -12.26 -7.54 -4.84
CA ILE A 115 -12.24 -6.08 -4.86
C ILE A 115 -11.27 -5.52 -3.81
N GLY A 116 -11.20 -6.15 -2.63
CA GLY A 116 -10.33 -5.77 -1.53
C GLY A 116 -8.92 -6.35 -1.60
N ARG A 117 -8.52 -6.86 -2.78
CA ARG A 117 -7.23 -7.54 -2.95
C ARG A 117 -6.06 -6.59 -2.65
N HIS A 118 -5.13 -7.10 -1.83
CA HIS A 118 -3.90 -6.42 -1.46
C HIS A 118 -2.87 -6.32 -2.60
N GLY A 119 -2.01 -5.31 -2.52
CA GLY A 119 -0.79 -5.20 -3.31
C GLY A 119 -0.93 -4.95 -4.82
N PRO A 120 -1.88 -4.15 -5.33
CA PRO A 120 -1.88 -3.74 -6.73
C PRO A 120 -0.68 -2.84 -7.12
N HIS A 121 -0.04 -2.17 -6.16
CA HIS A 121 1.03 -1.20 -6.40
C HIS A 121 2.36 -1.68 -5.81
N SER A 122 3.27 -2.08 -6.69
CA SER A 122 4.52 -2.77 -6.32
C SER A 122 5.67 -2.47 -7.28
N VAL A 123 6.91 -2.59 -6.82
CA VAL A 123 8.13 -2.59 -7.66
C VAL A 123 8.87 -3.91 -7.42
N PHE A 124 9.30 -4.59 -8.48
CA PHE A 124 9.86 -5.95 -8.40
C PHE A 124 9.00 -6.91 -7.57
N TRP A 125 7.67 -6.82 -7.72
CA TRP A 125 6.69 -7.59 -6.95
C TRP A 125 6.69 -7.34 -5.43
N ILE A 126 7.49 -6.38 -4.94
CA ILE A 126 7.49 -5.93 -3.55
C ILE A 126 6.49 -4.78 -3.41
N PRO A 127 5.48 -4.90 -2.51
CA PRO A 127 4.53 -3.82 -2.24
C PRO A 127 5.24 -2.55 -1.79
N MET A 128 4.74 -1.39 -2.21
CA MET A 128 5.34 -0.09 -1.88
C MET A 128 5.58 0.09 -0.38
N GLU A 129 4.63 -0.30 0.47
CA GLU A 129 4.73 -0.09 1.91
C GLU A 129 5.89 -0.86 2.55
N VAL A 130 6.23 -2.03 1.99
CA VAL A 130 7.38 -2.83 2.41
C VAL A 130 8.68 -2.16 1.96
N ILE A 131 8.74 -1.65 0.73
CA ILE A 131 9.90 -0.88 0.24
C ILE A 131 10.14 0.34 1.13
N GLY A 132 9.07 1.06 1.48
CA GLY A 132 9.15 2.21 2.39
C GLY A 132 9.70 1.84 3.76
N LEU A 133 9.25 0.73 4.35
CA LEU A 133 9.75 0.25 5.65
C LEU A 133 11.24 -0.11 5.59
N LEU A 134 11.66 -0.81 4.53
CA LEU A 134 13.06 -1.13 4.31
C LEU A 134 13.91 0.13 4.15
N ALA A 135 13.40 1.15 3.46
CA ALA A 135 14.08 2.44 3.32
C ALA A 135 14.18 3.19 4.65
N VAL A 136 13.16 3.14 5.51
CA VAL A 136 13.23 3.72 6.87
C VAL A 136 14.33 3.03 7.68
N VAL A 137 14.36 1.70 7.70
CA VAL A 137 15.38 0.95 8.44
C VAL A 137 16.78 1.25 7.90
N GLY A 138 16.97 1.19 6.57
CA GLY A 138 18.25 1.51 5.95
C GLY A 138 18.69 2.95 6.19
N GLY A 139 17.76 3.90 6.13
CA GLY A 139 18.01 5.31 6.41
C GLY A 139 18.43 5.57 7.85
N LEU A 140 17.79 4.91 8.83
CA LEU A 140 18.18 4.99 10.24
C LEU A 140 19.59 4.45 10.47
N LEU A 141 19.91 3.28 9.90
CA LEU A 141 21.26 2.69 9.99
C LEU A 141 22.32 3.62 9.40
N LEU A 142 22.03 4.21 8.23
CA LEU A 142 22.93 5.16 7.59
C LEU A 142 23.12 6.44 8.41
N ALA A 143 22.04 6.96 8.99
CA ALA A 143 22.10 8.16 9.84
C ALA A 143 22.90 7.91 11.12
N VAL A 144 22.73 6.75 11.76
CA VAL A 144 23.51 6.36 12.95
C VAL A 144 24.97 6.19 12.59
N TYR A 145 25.27 5.48 11.50
CA TYR A 145 26.64 5.31 11.02
C TYR A 145 27.32 6.67 10.76
N GLY A 146 26.64 7.56 10.03
CA GLY A 146 27.14 8.92 9.79
C GLY A 146 27.37 9.71 11.06
N GLY A 147 26.47 9.59 12.04
CA GLY A 147 26.59 10.26 13.33
C GLY A 147 27.76 9.74 14.16
N VAL A 148 28.05 8.44 14.10
CA VAL A 148 29.23 7.86 14.76
C VAL A 148 30.51 8.41 14.13
N MET A 149 30.63 8.40 12.80
CA MET A 149 31.82 8.89 12.10
C MET A 149 32.07 10.38 12.41
N LEU A 150 31.02 11.20 12.43
CA LEU A 150 31.09 12.62 12.80
C LEU A 150 31.64 12.91 14.21
N VAL A 151 31.47 11.96 15.14
CA VAL A 151 31.91 12.13 16.54
C VAL A 151 33.31 11.56 16.74
N THR A 152 33.73 10.61 15.91
CA THR A 152 35.02 9.92 16.03
C THR A 152 36.16 10.56 15.23
N ASP A 153 35.84 11.40 14.25
CA ASP A 153 36.79 12.20 13.45
C ASP A 153 36.99 13.61 14.05
#